data_AF-A0A529TB78-F1
#
_entry.id   AF-A0A529TB78-F1
#
_cell.length_a   1.000
_cell.length_b   1.000
_cell.length_c   1.000
_cell.angle_alpha   90.00
_cell.angle_beta   90.00
_cell.angle_gamma   90.00
#
_symmetry.space_group_name_H-M   'P 1'
#
loop_
_entity.id
_entity.type
_entity.pdbx_description
1 polymer ?
#
loop_
_entity_poly.entity_id
_entity_poly.type
_entity_poly.pdbx_seq_one_letter_code
_entity_poly.pdbx_strand_id
1 'polypeptide(L)'
;MPGEKPTTPEKQHQAEFGPPANYFAEKIIRAVTTGGRARESANSRVLGLIEKRYGVPGEIVLAIWGRETGFGAAKMPYDAFEVLGTKAFMSTKKEFFRTEVLAALDIVERGLA
;
A
#
# COMPACT_ATOMS: atom_id res chain seq x y z
N MET A 1 23.65 7.26 -16.98
CA MET A 1 23.93 6.77 -18.35
C MET A 1 25.17 5.87 -18.36
N PRO A 2 25.35 4.94 -19.32
CA PRO A 2 26.64 4.27 -19.50
C PRO A 2 27.75 5.32 -19.62
N GLY A 3 28.72 5.30 -18.70
CA GLY A 3 29.82 6.30 -18.65
C GLY A 3 29.65 7.45 -17.65
N GLU A 4 28.55 7.51 -16.90
CA GLU A 4 28.35 8.52 -15.86
C GLU A 4 28.96 8.05 -14.53
N LYS A 5 29.81 8.88 -13.90
CA LYS A 5 30.39 8.57 -12.59
C LYS A 5 29.27 8.52 -11.54
N PRO A 6 29.24 7.49 -10.66
CA PRO A 6 28.20 7.41 -9.64
C PRO A 6 28.30 8.62 -8.71
N THR A 7 27.26 9.45 -8.71
CA THR A 7 27.07 10.53 -7.73
C THR A 7 26.49 9.91 -6.47
N THR A 8 27.32 9.70 -5.45
CA THR A 8 26.83 9.25 -4.14
C THR A 8 25.95 10.35 -3.53
N PRO A 9 24.70 10.06 -3.15
CA PRO A 9 23.86 11.05 -2.46
C PRO A 9 24.52 11.49 -1.15
N GLU A 10 24.65 12.80 -0.93
CA GLU A 10 25.29 13.38 0.27
C GLU A 10 24.52 13.07 1.58
N LYS A 11 23.23 12.77 1.46
CA LYS A 11 22.40 12.22 2.55
C LYS A 11 21.99 10.80 2.22
N GLN A 12 22.66 9.85 2.83
CA GLN A 12 22.25 8.45 2.84
C GLN A 12 21.02 8.29 3.74
N HIS A 13 19.82 8.35 3.15
CA HIS A 13 18.57 8.03 3.84
C HIS A 13 18.26 6.55 3.62
N GLN A 14 18.91 5.69 4.40
CA GLN A 14 18.53 4.29 4.47
C GLN A 14 17.37 4.16 5.47
N ALA A 15 16.20 3.79 4.95
CA ALA A 15 14.97 3.69 5.74
C ALA A 15 15.12 2.73 6.93
N GLU A 16 16.01 1.73 6.81
CA GLU A 16 16.35 0.76 7.83
C GLU A 16 17.11 1.34 9.05
N PHE A 17 17.73 2.53 8.94
CA PHE A 17 18.46 3.17 10.05
C PHE A 17 17.73 4.36 10.68
N GLY A 18 16.45 4.57 10.33
CA GLY A 18 15.60 5.58 10.96
C GLY A 18 15.11 5.17 12.35
N PRO A 19 14.81 6.13 13.26
CA PRO A 19 14.24 5.81 14.57
C PRO A 19 12.87 5.12 14.42
N PRO A 20 12.64 3.97 15.07
CA PRO A 20 11.35 3.26 14.99
C PRO A 20 10.20 4.10 15.55
N ALA A 21 10.48 5.06 16.44
CA ALA A 21 9.49 6.00 17.00
C ALA A 21 8.71 6.78 15.93
N ASN A 22 9.31 7.05 14.77
CA ASN A 22 8.62 7.76 13.68
C ASN A 22 7.44 6.97 13.12
N TYR A 23 7.50 5.63 13.14
CA TYR A 23 6.39 4.76 12.71
C TYR A 23 5.18 4.85 13.66
N PHE A 24 5.45 5.14 14.93
CA PHE A 24 4.46 5.27 16.00
C PHE A 24 4.19 6.73 16.38
N ALA A 25 4.61 7.68 15.54
CA ALA A 25 4.40 9.08 15.80
C ALA A 25 2.91 9.36 16.04
N GLU A 26 2.62 10.08 17.12
CA GLU A 26 1.27 10.30 17.61
C GLU A 26 0.36 10.96 16.56
N LYS A 27 0.92 11.80 15.67
CA LYS A 27 0.20 12.38 14.53
C LYS A 27 -0.34 11.32 13.57
N ILE A 28 0.46 10.29 13.27
CA ILE A 28 0.10 9.21 12.34
C ILE A 28 -0.98 8.33 12.98
N ILE A 29 -0.76 7.87 14.21
CA ILE A 29 -1.74 7.07 14.95
C ILE A 29 -3.04 7.85 15.18
N ARG A 30 -2.92 9.14 15.54
CA ARG A 30 -3.95 10.19 15.59
C ARG A 30 -4.95 10.11 14.43
N ALA A 31 -4.39 10.27 13.24
CA ALA A 31 -5.15 10.36 12.00
C ALA A 31 -5.87 9.03 11.68
N VAL A 32 -5.18 7.90 11.82
CA VAL A 32 -5.76 6.57 11.55
C VAL A 32 -6.87 6.24 12.53
N THR A 33 -6.67 6.45 13.83
CA THR A 33 -7.68 6.13 14.86
C THR A 33 -8.92 7.00 14.77
N THR A 34 -8.76 8.32 14.53
CA THR A 34 -9.88 9.23 14.36
C THR A 34 -10.66 8.95 13.08
N GLY A 35 -9.96 8.72 11.96
CA GLY A 35 -10.59 8.36 10.69
C GLY A 35 -11.27 6.99 10.73
N GLY A 36 -10.72 6.06 11.51
CA GLY A 36 -11.26 4.72 11.74
C GLY A 36 -12.59 4.75 12.49
N ARG A 37 -12.67 5.45 13.63
CA ARG A 37 -13.91 5.56 14.42
C ARG A 37 -15.08 6.13 13.62
N ALA A 38 -14.84 7.15 12.80
CA ALA A 38 -15.88 7.72 11.94
C ALA A 38 -16.40 6.68 10.92
N ARG A 39 -15.51 5.86 10.37
CA ARG A 39 -15.84 4.81 9.39
C ARG A 39 -16.43 3.56 10.02
N GLU A 40 -16.04 3.23 11.23
CA GLU A 40 -16.64 2.15 12.00
C GLU A 40 -18.14 2.39 12.17
N SER A 41 -18.53 3.59 12.61
CA SER A 41 -19.94 3.96 12.71
C SER A 41 -20.64 3.89 11.34
N ALA A 42 -20.06 4.50 10.31
CA ALA A 42 -20.64 4.57 8.97
C ALA A 42 -20.75 3.21 8.26
N ASN A 43 -19.86 2.26 8.56
CA ASN A 43 -19.78 0.96 7.89
C ASN A 43 -20.13 -0.22 8.81
N SER A 44 -20.67 0.04 10.00
CA SER A 44 -20.98 -0.98 11.03
C SER A 44 -21.66 -2.23 10.49
N ARG A 45 -22.68 -2.06 9.62
CA ARG A 45 -23.37 -3.18 8.97
C ARG A 45 -22.44 -4.02 8.08
N VAL A 46 -21.63 -3.38 7.25
CA VAL A 46 -20.71 -4.07 6.33
C VAL A 46 -19.60 -4.76 7.11
N LEU A 47 -19.05 -4.09 8.13
CA LEU A 47 -18.04 -4.65 9.00
C LEU A 47 -18.56 -5.89 9.74
N GLY A 48 -19.78 -5.85 10.28
CA GLY A 48 -20.40 -7.03 10.90
C GLY A 48 -20.64 -8.19 9.91
N LEU A 49 -20.94 -7.90 8.64
CA LEU A 49 -21.04 -8.94 7.60
C LEU A 49 -19.67 -9.53 7.25
N ILE A 50 -18.62 -8.70 7.16
CA ILE A 50 -17.25 -9.14 6.92
C ILE A 50 -16.79 -10.03 8.07
N GLU A 51 -17.00 -9.60 9.32
CA GLU A 51 -16.64 -10.36 10.50
C GLU A 51 -17.37 -11.70 10.55
N LYS A 52 -18.69 -11.71 10.31
CA LYS A 52 -19.47 -12.96 10.25
C LYS A 52 -18.99 -13.92 9.16
N ARG A 53 -18.57 -13.40 8.01
CA ARG A 53 -18.18 -14.21 6.84
C ARG A 53 -16.74 -14.72 6.94
N TYR A 54 -15.82 -13.89 7.43
CA TYR A 54 -14.38 -14.15 7.37
C TYR A 54 -13.74 -14.35 8.75
N GLY A 55 -14.47 -14.11 9.85
CA GLY A 55 -13.96 -14.23 11.22
C GLY A 55 -12.94 -13.14 11.60
N VAL A 56 -12.86 -12.06 10.82
CA VAL A 56 -11.93 -10.95 11.05
C VAL A 56 -12.70 -9.78 11.66
N PRO A 57 -12.33 -9.31 12.87
CA PRO A 57 -12.97 -8.15 13.49
C PRO A 57 -12.87 -6.90 12.61
N GLY A 58 -13.94 -6.11 12.56
CA GLY A 58 -14.05 -4.94 11.68
C GLY A 58 -12.96 -3.89 11.93
N GLU A 59 -12.52 -3.73 13.17
CA GLU A 59 -11.45 -2.81 13.56
C GLU A 59 -10.10 -3.16 12.91
N ILE A 60 -9.82 -4.44 12.66
CA ILE A 60 -8.59 -4.88 11.99
C ILE A 60 -8.63 -4.47 10.51
N VAL A 61 -9.79 -4.64 9.86
CA VAL A 61 -10.00 -4.21 8.48
C VAL A 61 -9.81 -2.70 8.35
N LEU A 62 -10.39 -1.93 9.27
CA LEU A 62 -10.22 -0.48 9.31
C LEU A 62 -8.77 -0.06 9.55
N ALA A 63 -8.06 -0.74 10.45
CA ALA A 63 -6.65 -0.45 10.72
C ALA A 63 -5.78 -0.62 9.47
N ILE A 64 -5.98 -1.72 8.72
CA ILE A 64 -5.28 -1.97 7.46
C ILE A 64 -5.66 -0.88 6.44
N TRP A 65 -6.95 -0.65 6.20
CA TRP A 65 -7.39 0.32 5.19
C TRP A 65 -6.89 1.74 5.46
N GLY A 66 -6.92 2.16 6.73
CA GLY A 66 -6.39 3.44 7.18
C GLY A 66 -4.87 3.54 7.01
N ARG A 67 -4.13 2.46 7.29
CA ARG A 67 -2.68 2.42 7.16
C ARG A 67 -2.21 2.43 5.71
N GLU A 68 -2.86 1.66 4.84
CA GLU A 68 -2.44 1.48 3.46
C GLU A 68 -2.76 2.69 2.58
N THR A 69 -3.93 3.30 2.75
CA THR A 69 -4.41 4.35 1.81
C THR A 69 -4.97 5.59 2.51
N GLY A 70 -4.91 5.67 3.83
CA GLY A 70 -5.62 6.73 4.56
C GLY A 70 -7.12 6.68 4.28
N PHE A 71 -7.67 5.47 4.15
CA PHE A 71 -9.05 5.22 3.76
C PHE A 71 -9.44 5.78 2.38
N GLY A 72 -8.55 5.64 1.41
CA GLY A 72 -8.72 6.12 0.02
C GLY A 72 -8.33 7.59 -0.22
N ALA A 73 -7.83 8.30 0.79
CA ALA A 73 -7.38 9.68 0.63
C ALA A 73 -5.97 9.81 0.03
N ALA A 74 -5.18 8.73 0.08
CA ALA A 74 -3.83 8.71 -0.49
C ALA A 74 -3.88 8.90 -2.00
N LYS A 75 -3.06 9.82 -2.52
CA LYS A 75 -2.84 9.95 -3.96
C LYS A 75 -2.05 8.74 -4.45
N MET A 76 -2.54 8.10 -5.50
CA MET A 76 -1.84 7.04 -6.23
C MET A 76 -1.40 7.60 -7.58
N PRO A 77 -0.23 8.26 -7.66
CA PRO A 77 0.17 9.00 -8.86
C PRO A 77 0.72 8.10 -9.98
N TYR A 78 0.95 6.82 -9.69
CA TYR A 78 1.59 5.89 -10.62
C TYR A 78 0.58 4.88 -11.16
N ASP A 79 0.66 4.61 -12.46
CA ASP A 79 -0.11 3.57 -13.12
C ASP A 79 0.42 2.18 -12.75
N ALA A 80 -0.50 1.27 -12.42
CA ALA A 80 -0.13 -0.07 -11.96
C ALA A 80 0.59 -0.88 -13.04
N PHE A 81 0.16 -0.78 -14.31
CA PHE A 81 0.79 -1.50 -15.42
C PHE A 81 2.16 -0.93 -15.75
N GLU A 82 2.32 0.39 -15.73
CA GLU A 82 3.61 1.04 -15.92
C GLU A 82 4.61 0.60 -14.84
N VAL A 83 4.22 0.64 -13.56
CA VAL A 83 5.09 0.26 -12.45
C VAL A 83 5.45 -1.22 -12.53
N LEU A 84 4.45 -2.11 -12.66
CA LEU A 84 4.69 -3.55 -12.69
C LEU A 84 5.48 -3.96 -13.94
N GLY A 85 5.18 -3.40 -15.11
CA GLY A 85 5.90 -3.65 -16.37
C GLY A 85 7.37 -3.21 -16.30
N THR A 86 7.61 -2.01 -15.77
CA THR A 86 8.98 -1.51 -15.54
C THR A 86 9.75 -2.44 -14.60
N LYS A 87 9.14 -2.89 -13.51
CA LYS A 87 9.77 -3.80 -12.55
C LYS A 87 9.99 -5.20 -13.12
N ALA A 88 9.07 -5.70 -13.93
CA ALA A 88 9.20 -6.98 -14.63
C ALA A 88 10.38 -6.98 -15.63
N PHE A 89 10.71 -5.83 -16.21
CA PHE A 89 11.85 -5.70 -17.12
C PHE A 89 13.18 -5.41 -16.40
N MET A 90 13.17 -4.49 -15.41
CA MET A 90 14.40 -3.88 -14.88
C MET A 90 14.80 -4.31 -13.46
N SER A 91 13.90 -4.88 -12.65
CA SER A 91 14.19 -5.15 -11.23
C SER A 91 15.11 -6.36 -11.02
N THR A 92 15.56 -6.59 -9.78
CA THR A 92 16.26 -7.82 -9.37
C THR A 92 15.32 -9.00 -9.13
N LYS A 93 14.00 -8.76 -9.09
CA LYS A 93 12.95 -9.77 -8.87
C LYS A 93 12.04 -9.88 -10.09
N LYS A 94 12.61 -9.91 -11.30
CA LYS A 94 11.88 -9.81 -12.57
C LYS A 94 10.76 -10.84 -12.68
N GLU A 95 11.04 -12.07 -12.28
CA GLU A 95 10.12 -13.21 -12.36
C GLU A 95 8.88 -12.97 -11.50
N PHE A 96 9.05 -12.46 -10.27
CA PHE A 96 7.94 -12.07 -9.41
C PHE A 96 7.08 -11.00 -10.08
N PHE A 97 7.68 -9.90 -10.56
CA PHE A 97 6.91 -8.83 -11.18
C PHE A 97 6.28 -9.21 -12.52
N ARG A 98 6.85 -10.16 -13.27
CA ARG A 98 6.20 -10.74 -14.46
C ARG A 98 4.89 -11.44 -14.08
N THR A 99 4.91 -12.23 -13.00
CA THR A 99 3.68 -12.86 -12.48
C THR A 99 2.64 -11.80 -12.07
N GLU A 100 3.06 -10.73 -11.40
CA GLU A 100 2.16 -9.64 -11.00
C GLU A 100 1.56 -8.88 -12.19
N VAL A 101 2.35 -8.58 -13.24
CA VAL A 101 1.81 -7.95 -14.47
C VAL A 101 0.75 -8.84 -15.12
N LEU A 102 1.02 -10.15 -15.23
CA LEU A 102 0.09 -11.09 -15.84
C LEU A 102 -1.19 -11.23 -15.01
N ALA A 103 -1.07 -11.26 -13.68
CA ALA A 103 -2.23 -11.25 -12.79
C ALA A 103 -3.07 -9.96 -12.94
N ALA A 104 -2.41 -8.80 -13.06
CA ALA A 104 -3.11 -7.54 -13.30
C ALA A 104 -3.87 -7.54 -14.64
N LEU A 105 -3.31 -8.14 -15.69
CA LEU A 105 -3.99 -8.31 -16.98
C LEU A 105 -5.20 -9.25 -16.89
N ASP A 106 -5.07 -10.38 -16.16
CA ASP A 106 -6.18 -11.31 -15.92
C ASP A 106 -7.34 -10.65 -15.14
N ILE A 107 -7.04 -9.77 -14.17
CA ILE A 107 -8.05 -8.98 -13.46
C ILE A 107 -8.83 -8.08 -14.45
N VAL A 108 -8.13 -7.40 -15.36
CA VAL A 108 -8.77 -6.56 -16.39
C VAL A 108 -9.59 -7.39 -17.38
N GLU A 109 -9.05 -8.50 -17.86
CA GLU A 109 -9.75 -9.40 -18.79
C GLU A 109 -11.05 -9.93 -18.20
N ARG A 110 -11.09 -10.18 -16.89
CA ARG A 110 -12.29 -10.61 -16.15
C ARG A 110 -13.25 -9.47 -15.82
N GLY A 111 -12.91 -8.22 -16.13
CA GLY A 111 -13.72 -7.04 -15.80
C GLY A 111 -13.77 -6.72 -14.31
N LEU A 112 -12.71 -7.05 -13.57
CA LEU A 112 -12.58 -6.82 -12.12
C LEU A 112 -11.76 -5.56 -11.77
N ALA A 113 -11.38 -4.78 -12.79
CA ALA A 113 -10.60 -3.54 -12.67
C ALA A 113 -11.48 -2.30 -12.61
#